data_AF-A0A955A535-F1
#
_entry.id   AF-A0A955A535-F1
#
_cell.length_a   1.000
_cell.length_b   1.000
_cell.length_c   1.000
_cell.angle_alpha   90.00
_cell.angle_beta   90.00
_cell.angle_gamma   90.00
#
_symmetry.space_group_name_H-M   'P 1'
#
loop_
_entity.id
_entity.type
_entity.pdbx_description
1 polymer ?
#
loop_
_entity_poly.entity_id
_entity_poly.type
_entity_poly.pdbx_seq_one_letter_code
_entity_poly.pdbx_strand_id
1 'polypeptide(L)'
;MLETDQDFKNLLMIHWKSGCRPQESLRVTAKHVDLENQRWVIPTTLGKPDNRIVYLTDNALEITKRRMRQFPDGPIFRNTNGQP
;
A
#
# COMPACT_ATOMS: atom_id res chain seq x y z
N MET A 1 -11.50 11.99 -23.19
CA MET A 1 -12.26 11.22 -22.17
C MET A 1 -11.35 11.15 -20.96
N LEU A 2 -11.57 12.01 -19.96
CA LEU A 2 -10.80 12.00 -18.71
C LEU A 2 -11.31 10.81 -17.89
N GLU A 3 -10.83 9.62 -18.22
CA GLU A 3 -10.90 8.52 -17.28
C GLU A 3 -10.15 9.00 -16.04
N THR A 4 -10.87 9.26 -14.96
CA THR A 4 -10.31 9.85 -13.75
C THR A 4 -9.31 8.84 -13.22
N ASP A 5 -8.02 9.17 -13.21
CA ASP A 5 -6.94 8.23 -12.86
C ASP A 5 -7.21 7.62 -11.47
N GLN A 6 -7.80 6.42 -11.48
CA GLN A 6 -8.25 5.74 -10.29
C GLN A 6 -7.04 5.26 -9.47
N ASP A 7 -5.91 5.05 -10.13
CA ASP A 7 -4.67 4.60 -9.51
C ASP A 7 -4.05 5.73 -8.70
N PHE A 8 -3.99 6.92 -9.28
CA PHE A 8 -3.61 8.15 -8.59
C PHE A 8 -4.57 8.46 -7.43
N LYS A 9 -5.89 8.35 -7.64
CA LYS A 9 -6.89 8.55 -6.58
C LYS A 9 -6.71 7.56 -5.43
N ASN A 10 -6.45 6.29 -5.74
CA ASN A 10 -6.19 5.26 -4.73
C ASN A 10 -4.94 5.57 -3.91
N LEU A 11 -3.87 6.01 -4.58
CA LEU A 11 -2.62 6.39 -3.92
C LEU A 11 -2.85 7.57 -2.96
N LEU A 12 -3.53 8.64 -3.42
CA LEU A 12 -3.87 9.79 -2.58
C LEU A 12 -4.71 9.39 -1.36
N MET A 13 -5.73 8.55 -1.56
CA MET A 13 -6.60 8.09 -0.48
C MET A 13 -5.84 7.28 0.56
N ILE A 14 -4.89 6.44 0.14
CA ILE A 14 -4.04 5.65 1.02
C ILE A 14 -3.17 6.56 1.88
N HIS A 15 -2.47 7.53 1.28
CA HIS A 15 -1.64 8.47 2.04
C HIS A 15 -2.47 9.29 3.02
N TRP A 16 -3.61 9.82 2.56
CA TRP A 16 -4.49 10.65 3.38
C TRP A 16 -5.07 9.89 4.57
N LYS A 17 -5.51 8.63 4.36
CA LYS A 17 -6.22 7.86 5.38
C LYS A 17 -5.32 7.07 6.32
N SER A 18 -4.12 6.68 5.89
CA SER A 18 -3.20 5.89 6.71
C SER A 18 -2.05 6.71 7.31
N GLY A 19 -1.75 7.89 6.75
CA GLY A 19 -0.57 8.67 7.11
C GLY A 19 0.76 7.98 6.76
N CYS A 20 0.74 6.99 5.86
CA CYS A 20 1.97 6.33 5.44
C CYS A 20 2.89 7.30 4.69
N ARG A 21 4.20 7.12 4.86
CA ARG A 21 5.22 7.90 4.14
C ARG A 21 5.16 7.53 2.65
N PRO A 22 5.46 8.46 1.73
CA PRO A 22 5.56 8.16 0.30
C PRO A 22 6.40 6.92 -0.02
N GLN A 23 7.54 6.72 0.66
CA GLN A 23 8.39 5.56 0.39
C GLN A 23 7.80 4.21 0.84
N GLU A 24 6.79 4.21 1.72
CA GLU A 24 6.15 3.00 2.23
C GLU A 24 5.18 2.41 1.20
N SER A 25 4.35 3.24 0.55
CA SER A 25 3.43 2.80 -0.50
C SER A 25 4.15 2.30 -1.76
N LEU A 26 5.35 2.83 -2.06
CA LEU A 26 6.19 2.36 -3.16
C LEU A 26 6.78 0.95 -2.94
N ARG A 27 6.86 0.48 -1.69
CA ARG A 27 7.54 -0.78 -1.33
C ARG A 27 6.60 -1.85 -0.78
N VAL A 28 5.38 -1.47 -0.40
CA VAL A 28 4.43 -2.42 0.17
C VAL A 28 4.02 -3.46 -0.88
N THR A 29 4.13 -4.72 -0.49
CA THR A 29 3.76 -5.90 -1.29
C THR A 29 2.67 -6.65 -0.53
N ALA A 30 2.01 -7.63 -1.17
CA ALA A 30 1.04 -8.48 -0.48
C ALA A 30 1.61 -9.17 0.77
N LYS A 31 2.93 -9.49 0.78
CA LYS A 31 3.62 -10.11 1.93
C LYS A 31 3.74 -9.21 3.16
N HIS A 32 3.60 -7.90 2.98
CA HIS A 32 3.66 -6.93 4.06
C HIS A 32 2.29 -6.68 4.70
N VAL A 33 1.19 -7.27 4.20
CA VAL A 33 -0.17 -6.96 4.66
C VAL A 33 -0.65 -8.00 5.66
N ASP A 34 -0.88 -7.56 6.89
CA ASP A 34 -1.54 -8.32 7.95
C ASP A 34 -3.03 -7.95 7.94
N LEU A 35 -3.82 -8.80 7.26
CA LEU A 35 -5.25 -8.58 7.06
C LEU A 35 -6.06 -8.74 8.35
N GLU A 36 -5.62 -9.63 9.24
CA GLU A 36 -6.28 -9.89 10.52
C GLU A 36 -6.23 -8.64 11.41
N ASN A 37 -5.09 -7.96 11.45
CA ASN A 37 -4.88 -6.76 12.26
C ASN A 37 -5.00 -5.45 11.47
N GLN A 38 -5.54 -5.49 10.24
CA GLN A 38 -5.75 -4.33 9.36
C GLN A 38 -4.53 -3.39 9.25
N ARG A 39 -3.33 -3.94 9.00
CA ARG A 39 -2.10 -3.15 8.98
C ARG A 39 -1.10 -3.60 7.92
N TRP A 40 -0.22 -2.69 7.52
CA TRP A 40 1.03 -3.05 6.86
C TRP A 40 2.13 -3.22 7.92
N VAL A 41 2.91 -4.28 7.76
CA VAL A 41 4.11 -4.59 8.53
C VAL A 41 5.29 -4.49 7.58
N ILE A 42 5.94 -3.34 7.56
CA ILE A 42 7.04 -3.05 6.63
C ILE A 42 8.36 -3.23 7.40
N PRO A 43 9.24 -4.14 6.97
CA PRO A 43 10.55 -4.30 7.57
C PRO A 43 11.33 -3.00 7.50
N THR A 44 11.95 -2.61 8.61
CA THR A 44 12.98 -1.55 8.56
C THR A 44 14.29 -2.14 8.04
N THR A 45 15.32 -1.31 7.94
CA THR A 45 16.65 -1.71 7.47
C THR A 45 17.11 -3.00 8.17
N LEU A 46 17.73 -3.90 7.41
CA LEU A 46 18.33 -5.14 7.93
C LEU A 46 19.09 -4.88 9.25
N GLY A 47 18.73 -5.63 10.29
CA GLY A 47 19.36 -5.54 11.61
C GLY A 47 18.70 -4.59 12.61
N LYS A 48 17.58 -3.92 12.27
CA LYS A 48 16.78 -3.18 13.25
C LYS A 48 15.59 -4.01 13.74
N PRO A 49 15.32 -4.05 15.06
CA PRO A 49 14.27 -4.89 15.63
C PRO A 49 12.85 -4.38 15.33
N ASP A 50 12.71 -3.08 15.06
CA ASP A 50 11.39 -2.47 14.96
C ASP A 50 10.89 -2.42 13.52
N ASN A 51 9.82 -3.16 13.23
CA ASN A 51 9.09 -3.02 11.97
C ASN A 51 8.30 -1.70 11.97
N ARG A 52 8.20 -1.07 10.79
CA ARG A 52 7.29 0.06 10.60
C ARG A 52 5.88 -0.47 10.42
N ILE A 53 5.01 -0.13 11.35
CA ILE A 53 3.59 -0.48 11.29
C ILE A 53 2.78 0.70 10.74
N VAL A 54 1.95 0.42 9.74
CA VAL A 54 0.97 1.36 9.17
C VAL A 54 -0.42 0.76 9.39
N TYR A 55 -1.21 1.35 10.27
CA TYR A 55 -2.59 0.93 10.48
C TYR A 55 -3.48 1.47 9.36
N LEU A 56 -4.42 0.64 8.91
CA LEU A 56 -5.33 0.96 7.83
C LEU A 56 -6.72 1.24 8.39
N THR A 57 -7.30 2.34 7.95
CA THR A 57 -8.76 2.50 8.02
C THR A 57 -9.45 1.51 7.08
N ASP A 58 -10.74 1.30 7.25
CA ASP A 58 -11.51 0.37 6.39
C ASP A 58 -11.40 0.72 4.91
N ASN A 59 -11.46 2.02 4.57
CA ASN A 59 -11.26 2.49 3.19
C ASN A 59 -9.87 2.13 2.64
N ALA A 60 -8.83 2.33 3.46
CA ALA A 60 -7.46 2.02 3.05
C ALA A 60 -7.25 0.50 2.92
N LEU A 61 -7.89 -0.29 3.78
CA LEU A 61 -7.87 -1.75 3.70
C LEU A 61 -8.58 -2.25 2.44
N GLU A 62 -9.72 -1.68 2.08
CA GLU A 62 -10.45 -2.05 0.86
C GLU A 62 -9.60 -1.80 -0.39
N ILE A 63 -8.99 -0.61 -0.49
CA ILE A 63 -8.05 -0.27 -1.57
C ILE A 63 -6.90 -1.28 -1.59
N THR A 64 -6.29 -1.55 -0.43
CA THR A 64 -5.18 -2.51 -0.29
C THR A 64 -5.59 -3.92 -0.79
N LYS A 65 -6.73 -4.45 -0.36
CA LYS A 65 -7.25 -5.76 -0.77
C LYS A 65 -7.51 -5.84 -2.28
N ARG A 66 -8.06 -4.78 -2.88
CA ARG A 66 -8.27 -4.72 -4.33
C ARG A 66 -6.93 -4.73 -5.07
N ARG A 67 -5.96 -3.93 -4.60
CA ARG A 67 -4.62 -3.85 -5.18
C ARG A 67 -3.84 -5.16 -5.06
N MET A 68 -3.92 -5.85 -3.92
CA MET A 68 -3.31 -7.17 -3.74
C MET A 68 -3.86 -8.21 -4.72
N ARG A 69 -5.17 -8.19 -5.00
CA ARG A 69 -5.77 -9.08 -6.00
C ARG A 69 -5.33 -8.74 -7.42
N GLN A 70 -5.17 -7.46 -7.73
CA GLN A 70 -4.72 -6.99 -9.04
C GLN A 70 -3.22 -7.26 -9.27
N PHE A 71 -2.42 -7.14 -8.22
CA PHE A 71 -0.96 -7.27 -8.23
C PHE A 71 -0.51 -8.21 -7.10
N PRO A 72 -0.68 -9.54 -7.27
CA PRO A 72 -0.37 -10.51 -6.22
C PRO A 72 1.14 -10.57 -5.91
N ASP A 73 1.98 -10.32 -6.92
CA ASP A 73 3.43 -10.36 -6.81
C ASP A 73 4.04 -8.97 -6.95
N GLY A 74 5.00 -8.63 -6.08
CA GLY A 74 5.70 -7.34 -6.09
C GLY A 74 4.89 -6.20 -5.45
N PRO A 75 5.23 -4.93 -5.76
CA PRO A 75 4.53 -3.76 -5.21
C PRO A 75 3.06 -3.72 -5.63
N ILE A 76 2.18 -3.35 -4.71
CA ILE A 76 0.71 -3.32 -4.95
C ILE A 76 0.21 -1.96 -5.43
N PHE A 77 1.01 -0.89 -5.28
CA PHE A 77 0.76 0.39 -5.93
C PHE A 77 1.75 0.54 -7.08
N ARG A 78 1.22 0.93 -8.25
CA ARG A 78 1.98 1.10 -9.48
C ARG A 78 1.39 2.27 -10.27
N ASN A 79 2.25 2.92 -11.05
CA ASN A 79 1.86 3.86 -12.09
C ASN A 79 1.43 3.13 -13.38
N THR A 80 1.07 3.90 -14.40
CA THR A 80 0.61 3.39 -15.71
C THR A 80 1.64 2.58 -16.48
N ASN A 81 2.93 2.72 -16.16
CA ASN A 81 4.02 1.91 -16.72
C ASN A 81 4.26 0.61 -15.92
N GLY A 82 3.42 0.31 -14.92
CA GLY A 82 3.56 -0.86 -14.06
C GLY A 82 4.71 -0.77 -13.05
N GLN A 83 5.27 0.43 -12.85
CA GLN A 83 6.34 0.67 -11.88
C GLN A 83 5.76 1.23 -10.58
N PRO A 84 6.30 0.89 -9.40
CA PRO A 84 5.87 1.47 -8.13
C PRO A 84 5.98 2.99 -8.10
#